data_AF-A0A0R1S2Z5-F1
#
_entry.id   AF-A0A0R1S2Z5-F1
#
_cell.length_a   1.000
_cell.length_b   1.000
_cell.length_c   1.000
_cell.angle_alpha   90.00
_cell.angle_beta   90.00
_cell.angle_gamma   90.00
#
_symmetry.space_group_name_H-M   'P 1'
#
loop_
_entity.id
_entity.type
_entity.pdbx_description
1 polymer ?
#
loop_
_entity_poly.entity_id
_entity_poly.type
_entity_poly.pdbx_seq_one_letter_code
_entity_poly.pdbx_strand_id
1 'polypeptide(L)'
;MADLKDIKLSSQDILKKQFAHKMKGYDTDEVDHFLDQIISDYETYNSIIEDLYGKIGKLQRELLESQRTDSVRATATNSEPAPTIPANNFNQFDDDVKTYNPTHSFNNPVQTNEISTNMELIQRVSSLERKVYNLEQRVYGMQNQ
;
A
#
# COMPACT_ATOMS: atom_id res chain seq x y z
N MET A 1 -21.62 -5.08 -7.71
CA MET A 1 -21.69 -3.83 -6.93
C MET A 1 -22.85 -3.04 -7.49
N ALA A 2 -23.65 -2.41 -6.63
CA ALA A 2 -24.67 -1.47 -7.10
C ALA A 2 -23.97 -0.21 -7.61
N ASP A 3 -24.37 0.29 -8.77
CA ASP A 3 -23.82 1.50 -9.35
C ASP A 3 -24.56 2.72 -8.80
N LEU A 4 -23.87 3.86 -8.70
CA LEU A 4 -24.48 5.12 -8.27
C LEU A 4 -25.68 5.52 -9.16
N LYS A 5 -25.72 5.02 -10.39
CA LYS A 5 -26.80 5.20 -11.37
C LYS A 5 -28.07 4.39 -11.07
N ASP A 6 -27.97 3.40 -10.18
CA ASP A 6 -29.12 2.59 -9.78
C ASP A 6 -29.99 3.30 -8.73
N ILE A 7 -29.53 4.44 -8.19
CA ILE A 7 -30.27 5.28 -7.27
C ILE A 7 -31.34 6.07 -8.05
N LYS A 8 -32.61 5.81 -7.72
CA LYS A 8 -33.77 6.34 -8.45
C LYS A 8 -34.30 7.68 -7.95
N LEU A 9 -33.91 8.07 -6.74
CA LEU A 9 -34.44 9.26 -6.06
C LEU A 9 -33.28 10.08 -5.50
N SER A 10 -33.36 11.39 -5.63
CA SER A 10 -32.50 12.33 -4.89
C SER A 10 -33.21 12.88 -3.65
N SER A 11 -32.46 13.45 -2.69
CA SER A 11 -33.03 14.14 -1.53
C SER A 11 -34.06 15.21 -1.95
N GLN A 12 -33.76 15.92 -3.05
CA GLN A 12 -34.62 16.95 -3.61
C GLN A 12 -35.91 16.38 -4.22
N ASP A 13 -35.86 15.19 -4.82
CA ASP A 13 -37.04 14.53 -5.36
C ASP A 13 -37.97 14.04 -4.26
N ILE A 14 -37.40 13.58 -3.14
CA ILE A 14 -38.14 13.14 -1.96
C ILE A 14 -38.83 14.35 -1.31
N LEU A 15 -38.12 15.47 -1.13
CA LEU A 15 -38.68 16.70 -0.58
C LEU A 15 -39.86 17.27 -1.40
N LYS A 16 -39.77 17.19 -2.73
CA LYS A 16 -40.82 17.70 -3.64
C LYS A 16 -41.95 16.69 -3.87
N LYS A 17 -41.88 15.50 -3.26
CA LYS A 17 -42.85 14.45 -3.51
C LYS A 17 -44.18 14.80 -2.85
N GLN A 18 -45.22 14.96 -3.68
CA GLN A 18 -46.60 15.07 -3.19
C GLN A 18 -47.33 13.73 -3.34
N PHE A 19 -47.97 13.29 -2.26
CA PHE A 19 -48.80 12.09 -2.26
C PHE A 19 -50.26 12.46 -2.51
N ALA A 20 -50.98 11.60 -3.24
CA ALA A 20 -52.41 11.78 -3.45
C ALA A 20 -53.17 11.44 -2.16
N HIS A 21 -54.02 12.37 -1.70
CA HIS A 21 -54.86 12.15 -0.53
C HIS A 21 -55.96 11.12 -0.84
N LYS A 22 -56.07 10.08 -0.01
CA LYS A 22 -57.13 9.05 -0.09
C LYS A 22 -57.85 8.97 1.25
N MET A 23 -59.16 8.67 1.22
CA MET A 23 -60.03 8.59 2.42
C MET A 23 -59.55 7.59 3.48
N LYS A 24 -58.67 6.66 3.11
CA LYS A 24 -57.96 5.77 4.03
C LYS A 24 -56.50 5.78 3.61
N GLY A 25 -55.62 6.18 4.52
CA GLY A 25 -54.19 6.38 4.25
C GLY A 25 -53.41 6.55 5.55
N TYR A 26 -52.11 6.73 5.39
CA TYR A 26 -51.23 7.12 6.49
C TYR A 26 -51.47 8.59 6.88
N ASP A 27 -51.12 8.93 8.11
CA ASP A 27 -51.10 10.32 8.56
C ASP A 27 -50.04 11.10 7.77
N THR A 28 -50.41 12.27 7.24
CA THR A 28 -49.49 13.11 6.47
C THR A 28 -48.34 13.59 7.33
N ASP A 29 -48.59 13.92 8.59
CA ASP A 29 -47.58 14.49 9.48
C ASP A 29 -46.54 13.44 9.90
N GLU A 30 -46.99 12.20 10.12
CA GLU A 30 -46.09 11.07 10.42
C GLU A 30 -45.22 10.72 9.20
N VAL A 31 -45.82 10.72 8.01
CA VAL A 31 -45.09 10.48 6.75
C VAL A 31 -44.07 11.58 6.53
N ASP A 32 -44.43 12.85 6.68
CA ASP A 32 -43.52 13.97 6.48
C ASP A 32 -42.33 13.91 7.46
N HIS A 33 -42.58 13.63 8.74
CA HIS A 33 -41.51 13.48 9.73
C HIS A 33 -40.57 12.30 9.41
N PHE A 34 -41.10 11.23 8.84
CA PHE A 34 -40.29 10.10 8.38
C PHE A 34 -39.49 10.45 7.12
N LEU A 35 -40.08 11.22 6.19
CA LEU A 35 -39.39 11.68 4.98
C LEU A 35 -38.27 12.66 5.29
N ASP A 36 -38.41 13.52 6.30
CA ASP A 36 -37.34 14.40 6.77
C ASP A 36 -36.08 13.61 7.19
N GLN A 37 -36.27 12.48 7.89
CA GLN A 37 -35.17 11.60 8.28
C GLN A 37 -34.52 10.95 7.06
N ILE A 38 -35.32 10.46 6.11
CA ILE A 38 -34.80 9.88 4.86
C ILE A 38 -34.01 10.92 4.07
N ILE A 39 -34.49 12.16 3.99
CA ILE A 39 -33.80 13.26 3.30
C ILE A 39 -32.42 13.49 3.92
N SER A 40 -32.35 13.58 5.25
CA SER A 40 -31.09 13.73 5.99
C SER A 40 -30.12 12.58 5.71
N ASP A 41 -30.60 11.34 5.68
CA ASP A 41 -29.78 10.18 5.37
C ASP A 41 -29.25 10.22 3.94
N TYR A 42 -30.07 10.60 2.97
CA TYR A 42 -29.65 10.74 1.57
C TYR A 42 -28.58 11.84 1.40
N GLU A 43 -28.70 12.97 2.10
CA GLU A 43 -27.65 13.99 2.11
C GLU A 43 -26.35 13.48 2.73
N THR A 44 -26.45 12.74 3.83
CA THR A 44 -25.31 12.10 4.49
C THR A 44 -24.62 11.10 3.57
N TYR A 45 -25.37 10.25 2.86
CA TYR A 45 -24.81 9.33 1.89
C TYR A 45 -24.09 10.05 0.75
N ASN A 46 -24.67 11.13 0.22
CA ASN A 46 -24.00 11.93 -0.81
C ASN A 46 -22.66 12.50 -0.32
N SER A 47 -22.62 13.05 0.90
CA SER A 47 -21.39 13.55 1.50
C SER A 47 -20.33 12.45 1.66
N ILE A 48 -20.72 11.27 2.15
CA ILE A 48 -19.81 10.12 2.29
C ILE A 48 -19.23 9.72 0.93
N ILE A 49 -20.07 9.68 -0.10
CA ILE A 49 -19.67 9.30 -1.45
C ILE A 49 -18.67 10.32 -2.04
N GLU A 50 -18.93 11.61 -1.88
CA GLU A 50 -18.01 12.68 -2.28
C GLU A 50 -16.66 12.58 -1.56
N ASP A 51 -16.68 12.34 -0.24
CA ASP A 51 -15.48 12.16 0.56
C ASP A 51 -14.65 10.95 0.10
N LEU A 52 -15.32 9.83 -0.22
CA LEU A 52 -14.65 8.64 -0.74
C LEU A 52 -14.04 8.88 -2.11
N TYR A 53 -14.74 9.53 -3.04
CA TYR A 53 -14.16 9.91 -4.33
C TYR A 53 -12.98 10.87 -4.16
N GLY A 54 -13.07 11.81 -3.22
CA GLY A 54 -11.96 12.71 -2.87
C GLY A 54 -10.74 11.95 -2.34
N LYS A 55 -10.92 10.96 -1.47
CA LYS A 55 -9.83 10.11 -0.95
C LYS A 55 -9.20 9.26 -2.05
N ILE A 56 -10.02 8.65 -2.92
CA ILE A 56 -9.52 7.87 -4.06
C ILE A 56 -8.67 8.76 -4.98
N GLY A 57 -9.15 9.96 -5.31
CA GLY A 57 -8.41 10.91 -6.16
C GLY A 57 -7.09 11.35 -5.54
N LYS A 58 -7.04 11.56 -4.21
CA LYS A 58 -5.79 11.88 -3.49
C LYS A 58 -4.80 10.73 -3.54
N LEU A 59 -5.23 9.51 -3.22
CA LEU A 59 -4.39 8.32 -3.22
C LEU A 59 -3.84 8.00 -4.62
N GLN A 60 -4.67 8.12 -5.66
CA GLN A 60 -4.23 7.94 -7.04
C GLN A 60 -3.15 8.95 -7.44
N ARG A 61 -3.25 10.19 -6.98
CA ARG A 61 -2.22 11.22 -7.22
C ARG A 61 -0.91 10.90 -6.53
N GLU A 62 -0.96 10.50 -5.26
CA GLU A 62 0.22 10.13 -4.48
C GLU A 62 0.97 8.93 -5.09
N LEU A 63 0.22 7.92 -5.57
CA LEU A 63 0.79 6.77 -6.27
C LEU A 63 1.49 7.19 -7.57
N LEU A 64 0.86 8.07 -8.35
CA LEU A 64 1.44 8.58 -9.59
C LEU A 64 2.71 9.43 -9.34
N GLU A 65 2.73 10.24 -8.28
CA GLU A 65 3.90 11.03 -7.89
C GLU A 65 5.06 10.13 -7.43
N SER A 66 4.78 9.11 -6.63
CA SER A 66 5.78 8.13 -6.16
C SER A 66 6.41 7.35 -7.34
N GLN A 67 5.60 6.97 -8.32
CA GLN A 67 6.09 6.26 -9.52
C GLN A 67 6.97 7.16 -10.42
N ARG A 68 6.77 8.48 -10.40
CA ARG A 68 7.65 9.43 -11.10
C ARG A 68 8.99 9.63 -10.39
N THR A 69 9.03 9.57 -9.06
CA THR A 69 10.30 9.71 -8.31
C THR A 69 11.23 8.51 -8.48
N ASP A 70 10.68 7.31 -8.69
CA ASP A 70 11.49 6.11 -8.93
C ASP A 70 12.14 6.06 -10.34
N SER A 71 11.50 6.68 -11.33
CA SER A 71 12.00 6.69 -12.72
C SER A 71 13.11 7.73 -12.97
N VAL A 72 13.22 8.78 -12.15
CA VAL A 72 14.29 9.79 -12.25
C VAL A 72 15.61 9.30 -11.61
N ARG A 73 15.56 8.37 -10.65
CA ARG A 73 16.76 7.85 -9.98
C ARG A 73 17.52 6.78 -10.78
N ALA A 74 16.93 6.22 -11.84
CA ALA A 74 17.53 5.16 -12.66
C ALA A 74 18.38 5.65 -13.85
N THR A 75 18.50 6.96 -14.09
CA THR A 75 19.20 7.50 -15.29
C THR A 75 20.48 8.28 -15.00
N ALA A 76 20.97 8.29 -13.75
CA ALA A 76 22.15 9.07 -13.36
C ALA A 76 23.26 8.22 -12.72
N THR A 77 23.81 7.23 -13.43
CA THR A 77 25.21 6.78 -13.22
C THR A 77 25.78 6.23 -14.52
N ASN A 78 26.25 7.13 -15.39
CA ASN A 78 27.16 6.81 -16.49
C ASN A 78 28.59 7.13 -16.05
N SER A 79 29.48 6.16 -16.26
CA SER A 79 30.90 6.31 -16.66
C SER A 79 31.99 6.65 -15.61
N GLU A 80 33.01 5.78 -15.61
CA GLU A 80 34.45 5.98 -15.31
C GLU A 80 35.01 5.67 -13.89
N PRO A 81 36.31 5.33 -13.75
CA PRO A 81 37.07 4.17 -14.26
C PRO A 81 37.51 3.20 -13.14
N ALA A 82 37.93 2.00 -13.53
CA ALA A 82 38.40 0.94 -12.63
C ALA A 82 39.69 1.32 -11.85
N PRO A 83 39.76 1.11 -10.51
CA PRO A 83 41.02 1.01 -9.80
C PRO A 83 41.52 -0.44 -9.80
N THR A 84 42.72 -0.62 -10.33
CA THR A 84 43.51 -1.86 -10.33
C THR A 84 43.86 -2.31 -8.91
N ILE A 85 43.59 -3.57 -8.57
CA ILE A 85 44.14 -4.22 -7.35
C ILE A 85 45.31 -5.12 -7.76
N PRO A 86 46.51 -4.98 -7.17
CA PRO A 86 47.62 -5.90 -7.42
C PRO A 86 47.36 -7.25 -6.74
N ALA A 87 47.54 -8.32 -7.52
CA ALA A 87 47.51 -9.69 -7.05
C ALA A 87 48.71 -10.00 -6.15
N ASN A 88 48.48 -10.70 -5.02
CA ASN A 88 49.43 -11.65 -4.45
C ASN A 88 48.72 -12.66 -3.50
N ASN A 89 48.30 -13.78 -4.09
CA ASN A 89 48.56 -15.19 -3.72
C ASN A 89 48.52 -15.62 -2.23
N PHE A 90 47.54 -16.45 -1.83
CA PHE A 90 47.70 -17.93 -1.70
C PHE A 90 46.38 -18.59 -1.26
N ASN A 91 46.13 -19.77 -1.82
CA ASN A 91 44.99 -20.65 -1.54
C ASN A 91 44.89 -21.06 -0.07
N GLN A 92 43.68 -21.04 0.50
CA GLN A 92 43.26 -22.05 1.47
C GLN A 92 41.72 -22.13 1.53
N PHE A 93 41.18 -23.23 1.04
CA PHE A 93 39.82 -23.66 1.32
C PHE A 93 39.78 -24.04 2.80
N ASP A 94 38.98 -23.34 3.61
CA ASP A 94 38.51 -23.88 4.88
C ASP A 94 37.06 -23.46 5.12
N ASP A 95 36.27 -24.50 5.33
CA ASP A 95 34.82 -24.57 5.49
C ASP A 95 34.45 -24.18 6.94
N ASP A 96 34.61 -22.91 7.31
CA ASP A 96 34.27 -22.43 8.65
C ASP A 96 32.99 -21.60 8.65
N VAL A 97 31.88 -22.27 9.01
CA VAL A 97 30.59 -21.67 9.36
C VAL A 97 30.80 -20.72 10.55
N LYS A 98 31.05 -19.43 10.27
CA LYS A 98 30.99 -18.39 11.30
C LYS A 98 29.54 -18.23 11.75
N THR A 99 29.25 -18.79 12.92
CA THR A 99 28.04 -18.49 13.68
C THR A 99 28.11 -17.03 14.11
N TYR A 100 27.35 -16.17 13.44
CA TYR A 100 27.28 -14.75 13.75
C TYR A 100 26.35 -14.55 14.96
N ASN A 101 26.91 -14.08 16.08
CA ASN A 101 26.17 -13.66 17.26
C ASN A 101 26.05 -12.13 17.25
N PRO A 102 24.84 -11.54 17.27
CA PRO A 102 24.67 -10.11 17.05
C PRO A 102 24.96 -9.33 18.34
N THR A 103 26.04 -8.56 18.36
CA THR A 103 26.23 -7.50 19.37
C THR A 103 25.83 -6.17 18.75
N HIS A 104 24.72 -5.62 19.23
CA HIS A 104 24.28 -4.27 18.89
C HIS A 104 25.13 -3.27 19.69
N SER A 105 25.78 -2.34 19.01
CA SER A 105 26.21 -1.08 19.62
C SER A 105 25.78 0.06 18.74
N PHE A 106 24.72 0.74 19.17
CA PHE A 106 24.31 2.03 18.66
C PHE A 106 25.07 3.10 19.44
N ASN A 107 25.99 3.82 18.78
CA ASN A 107 26.24 5.22 19.10
C ASN A 107 27.04 5.95 18.01
N ASN A 108 26.39 7.00 17.51
CA ASN A 108 26.87 8.21 16.83
C ASN A 108 27.19 8.26 15.32
N PRO A 109 26.96 9.45 14.69
CA PRO A 109 26.70 9.59 13.27
C PRO A 109 27.86 10.27 12.54
N VAL A 110 28.43 9.63 11.51
CA VAL A 110 29.28 10.29 10.51
C VAL A 110 29.08 9.60 9.16
N GLN A 111 29.02 10.42 8.11
CA GLN A 111 28.73 10.10 6.71
C GLN A 111 29.62 8.96 6.14
N THR A 112 29.02 7.78 5.97
CA THR A 112 29.47 6.72 5.05
C THR A 112 28.24 5.95 4.56
N ASN A 113 27.29 6.67 3.93
CA ASN A 113 25.90 6.22 3.81
C ASN A 113 25.60 5.22 2.67
N GLU A 114 26.57 4.82 1.85
CA GLU A 114 26.31 3.84 0.78
C GLU A 114 26.91 2.46 1.08
N ILE A 115 28.11 2.36 1.64
CA ILE A 115 28.76 1.05 1.89
C ILE A 115 28.05 0.30 3.03
N SER A 116 27.68 0.98 4.12
CA SER A 116 26.94 0.34 5.23
C SER A 116 25.53 -0.09 4.80
N THR A 117 24.84 0.73 4.01
CA THR A 117 23.50 0.40 3.49
C THR A 117 23.56 -0.71 2.44
N ASN A 118 24.53 -0.67 1.52
CA ASN A 118 24.74 -1.75 0.54
C ASN A 118 25.13 -3.06 1.25
N MET A 119 25.90 -2.98 2.33
CA MET A 119 26.21 -4.13 3.17
C MET A 119 24.98 -4.64 3.93
N GLU A 120 24.11 -3.77 4.45
CA GLU A 120 22.82 -4.15 5.05
C GLU A 120 21.88 -4.80 4.02
N LEU A 121 21.85 -4.28 2.80
CA LEU A 121 21.09 -4.86 1.69
C LEU A 121 21.62 -6.26 1.35
N ILE A 122 22.94 -6.42 1.22
CA ILE A 122 23.57 -7.72 0.99
C ILE A 122 23.24 -8.68 2.13
N GLN A 123 23.36 -8.26 3.40
CA GLN A 123 23.02 -9.08 4.56
C GLN A 123 21.54 -9.50 4.59
N ARG A 124 20.64 -8.57 4.25
CA ARG A 124 19.20 -8.83 4.19
C ARG A 124 18.85 -9.78 3.05
N VAL A 125 19.46 -9.61 1.88
CA VAL A 125 19.30 -10.51 0.73
C VAL A 125 19.81 -11.90 1.07
N SER A 126 21.02 -12.05 1.62
CA SER A 126 21.54 -13.36 2.03
C SER A 126 20.67 -14.05 3.09
N SER A 127 20.09 -13.27 4.00
CA SER A 127 19.15 -13.78 5.00
C SER A 127 17.83 -14.24 4.38
N LEU A 128 17.34 -13.53 3.37
CA LEU A 128 16.15 -13.89 2.62
C LEU A 128 16.40 -15.12 1.75
N GLU A 129 17.52 -15.20 1.03
CA GLU A 129 17.91 -16.37 0.24
C GLU A 129 17.96 -17.63 1.10
N ARG A 130 18.55 -17.55 2.30
CA ARG A 130 18.54 -18.68 3.25
C ARG A 130 17.12 -19.07 3.66
N LYS A 131 16.25 -18.11 3.95
CA LYS A 131 14.87 -18.39 4.35
C LYS A 131 14.04 -18.96 3.20
N VAL A 132 14.17 -18.40 2.01
CA VAL A 132 13.51 -18.87 0.78
C VAL A 132 13.98 -20.28 0.47
N TYR A 133 15.29 -20.55 0.51
CA TYR A 133 15.82 -21.89 0.33
C TYR A 133 15.22 -22.88 1.34
N ASN A 134 15.18 -22.55 2.64
CA ASN A 134 14.57 -23.42 3.64
C ASN A 134 13.04 -23.58 3.46
N LEU A 135 12.35 -22.55 2.97
CA LEU A 135 10.93 -22.62 2.62
C LEU A 135 10.71 -23.49 1.38
N GLU A 136 11.52 -23.34 0.34
CA GLU A 136 11.47 -24.15 -0.88
C GLU A 136 11.75 -25.61 -0.58
N GLN A 137 12.75 -25.92 0.26
CA GLN A 137 12.99 -27.29 0.70
C GLN A 137 11.77 -27.87 1.45
N ARG A 138 11.04 -27.05 2.21
CA ARG A 138 9.84 -27.50 2.94
C ARG A 138 8.60 -27.62 2.05
N VAL A 139 8.45 -26.76 1.05
CA VAL A 139 7.30 -26.72 0.14
C VAL A 139 7.46 -27.73 -1.01
N TYR A 140 8.65 -27.84 -1.58
CA TYR A 140 8.95 -28.76 -2.69
C TYR A 140 9.50 -30.11 -2.24
N GLY A 141 10.15 -30.20 -1.07
CA GLY A 141 10.61 -31.48 -0.50
C GLY A 141 9.48 -32.35 0.06
N MET A 142 8.28 -31.80 0.28
CA MET A 142 7.10 -32.56 0.70
C MET A 142 6.23 -33.06 -0.46
N GLN A 143 6.63 -32.85 -1.72
CA GLN A 143 5.85 -33.28 -2.88
C GLN A 143 6.28 -34.65 -3.47
N ASN A 144 7.30 -35.29 -2.87
CA ASN A 144 7.84 -36.59 -3.32
C ASN A 144 7.91 -37.67 -2.22
N GLN A 145 6.89 -37.81 -1.37
CA GLN A 145 6.63 -39.05 -0.61
C GLN A 145 5.15 -39.43 -0.67
#